data_AF-A0A931BI45-F1
#
_entry.id   AF-A0A931BI45-F1
#
_cell.length_a   1.000
_cell.length_b   1.000
_cell.length_c   1.000
_cell.angle_alpha   90.00
_cell.angle_beta   90.00
_cell.angle_gamma   90.00
#
_symmetry.space_group_name_H-M   'P 1'
#
loop_
_entity.id
_entity.type
_entity.pdbx_description
1 polymer ?
#
loop_
_entity_poly.entity_id
_entity_poly.type
_entity_poly.pdbx_seq_one_letter_code
_entity_poly.pdbx_strand_id
1 'polypeptide(L)'
;MTKLRRFREWLRPRMPYLNIWLAGAAWTANYCIQVFCQPVAWAAVALVLAFGAFLAWPWLRHAATPIRYAAVFLQGLGLTICGYCVLFMGWGTMLISTLIGFLLFPLLAWVPVVFGLQIIWRLARNPLRGAWAVGLLGGFVLLPAQWWFYRQYRQIEETATRLEQANSLTVDALARELPRSYVAERVVGMHFRYHTRFEELDGWRPPLHDPLLDVCCADVKTRSRWG
;
A
#
# COMPACT_ATOMS: atom_id res chain seq x y z
N MET A 1 3.14 -3.48 -41.75
CA MET A 1 2.88 -3.53 -40.28
C MET A 1 4.00 -4.29 -39.58
N THR A 2 4.67 -3.66 -38.61
CA THR A 2 5.73 -4.29 -37.81
C THR A 2 5.17 -5.42 -36.92
N LYS A 3 5.98 -6.45 -36.63
CA LYS A 3 5.60 -7.58 -35.75
C LYS A 3 5.07 -7.08 -34.39
N LEU A 4 5.67 -6.01 -33.86
CA LEU A 4 5.29 -5.37 -32.59
C LEU A 4 3.84 -4.85 -32.59
N ARG A 5 3.40 -4.25 -33.70
CA ARG A 5 2.03 -3.70 -33.81
C ARG A 5 0.99 -4.81 -33.80
N ARG A 6 1.23 -5.91 -34.53
CA ARG A 6 0.35 -7.10 -34.51
C ARG A 6 0.26 -7.70 -33.11
N PHE A 7 1.39 -7.84 -32.43
CA PHE A 7 1.43 -8.35 -31.06
C PHE A 7 0.61 -7.48 -30.10
N ARG A 8 0.77 -6.15 -30.19
CA ARG A 8 -0.01 -5.20 -29.38
C ARG A 8 -1.51 -5.27 -29.67
N GLU A 9 -1.91 -5.35 -30.93
CA GLU A 9 -3.31 -5.49 -31.34
C GLU A 9 -3.91 -6.81 -30.84
N TRP A 10 -3.13 -7.89 -30.86
CA TRP A 10 -3.53 -9.19 -30.30
C TRP A 10 -3.64 -9.19 -28.77
N LEU A 11 -2.75 -8.50 -28.06
CA LEU A 11 -2.72 -8.47 -26.60
C LEU A 11 -3.83 -7.58 -26.02
N ARG A 12 -4.13 -6.45 -26.69
CA ARG A 12 -5.09 -5.44 -26.23
C ARG A 12 -6.45 -5.99 -25.75
N PRO A 13 -7.16 -6.87 -26.47
CA PRO A 13 -8.44 -7.42 -25.99
C PRO A 13 -8.27 -8.40 -24.82
N ARG A 14 -7.08 -8.97 -24.63
CA ARG A 14 -6.79 -9.97 -23.58
C ARG A 14 -6.32 -9.35 -22.27
N MET A 15 -5.83 -8.10 -22.31
CA MET A 15 -5.30 -7.38 -21.14
C MET A 15 -6.21 -7.42 -19.90
N PRO A 16 -7.55 -7.24 -19.98
CA PRO A 16 -8.41 -7.35 -18.81
C PRO A 16 -8.32 -8.70 -18.11
N TYR A 17 -8.39 -9.78 -18.88
CA TYR A 17 -8.32 -11.14 -18.36
C TYR A 17 -6.94 -11.45 -17.78
N LEU A 18 -5.89 -10.96 -18.45
CA LEU A 18 -4.52 -11.07 -17.94
C LEU A 18 -4.37 -10.35 -16.60
N ASN A 19 -4.92 -9.13 -16.45
CA ASN A 19 -4.87 -8.41 -15.20
C ASN A 19 -5.66 -9.13 -14.09
N ILE A 20 -6.83 -9.68 -14.39
CA ILE A 20 -7.61 -10.47 -13.41
C ILE A 20 -6.82 -11.70 -12.97
N TRP A 21 -6.22 -12.42 -13.92
CA TRP A 21 -5.39 -13.57 -13.64
C TRP A 21 -4.16 -13.19 -12.80
N LEU A 22 -3.46 -12.09 -13.13
CA LEU A 22 -2.33 -11.59 -12.36
C LEU A 22 -2.73 -11.19 -10.93
N ALA A 23 -3.88 -10.54 -10.76
CA ALA A 23 -4.39 -10.20 -9.43
C ALA A 23 -4.71 -11.45 -8.60
N GLY A 24 -5.37 -12.45 -9.21
CA GLY A 24 -5.67 -13.72 -8.55
C GLY A 24 -4.41 -14.53 -8.22
N ALA A 25 -3.44 -14.55 -9.14
CA ALA A 25 -2.14 -15.20 -8.93
C ALA A 25 -1.36 -14.51 -7.78
N ALA A 26 -1.31 -13.18 -7.77
CA ALA A 26 -0.67 -12.40 -6.71
C ALA A 26 -1.35 -12.62 -5.35
N TRP A 27 -2.69 -12.66 -5.30
CA TRP A 27 -3.43 -13.00 -4.08
C TRP A 27 -3.08 -14.39 -3.58
N THR A 28 -3.14 -15.40 -4.47
CA THR A 28 -2.87 -16.80 -4.12
C THR A 28 -1.44 -16.97 -3.64
N ALA A 29 -0.49 -16.37 -4.34
CA ALA A 29 0.91 -16.30 -3.96
C ALA A 29 1.10 -15.68 -2.57
N ASN A 30 0.37 -14.60 -2.29
CA ASN A 30 0.39 -13.95 -0.99
C ASN A 30 -0.15 -14.84 0.13
N TYR A 31 -1.17 -15.65 -0.16
CA TYR A 31 -1.74 -16.60 0.79
C TYR A 31 -0.79 -17.78 1.06
N CYS A 32 -0.12 -18.31 0.03
CA CYS A 32 0.74 -19.48 0.17
C CYS A 32 2.09 -19.17 0.80
N ILE A 33 2.76 -18.09 0.37
CA ILE A 33 4.13 -17.78 0.84
C ILE A 33 4.37 -16.30 1.14
N GLN A 34 3.31 -15.51 1.33
CA GLN A 34 3.38 -14.11 1.81
C GLN A 34 4.31 -13.20 0.99
N VAL A 35 4.04 -13.10 -0.33
CA VAL A 35 4.73 -12.20 -1.27
C VAL A 35 4.46 -10.72 -1.01
N PHE A 36 3.45 -10.40 -0.22
CA PHE A 36 3.07 -9.06 0.23
C PHE A 36 2.68 -9.13 1.70
N CYS A 37 2.54 -7.99 2.36
CA CYS A 37 2.01 -7.98 3.73
C CYS A 37 0.49 -8.22 3.70
N GLN A 38 -0.07 -8.89 4.71
CA GLN A 38 -1.52 -9.03 4.83
C GLN A 38 -2.11 -7.71 5.34
N PRO A 39 -3.05 -7.08 4.62
CA PRO A 39 -3.61 -5.82 5.06
C PRO A 39 -4.56 -6.01 6.25
N VAL A 40 -4.60 -5.02 7.14
CA VAL A 40 -5.67 -4.90 8.15
C VAL A 40 -7.03 -4.69 7.47
N ALA A 41 -8.14 -4.95 8.19
CA ALA A 41 -9.48 -5.00 7.62
C ALA A 41 -9.86 -3.77 6.76
N TRP A 42 -9.60 -2.55 7.25
CA TRP A 42 -9.91 -1.33 6.49
C TRP A 42 -9.07 -1.21 5.21
N ALA A 43 -7.78 -1.59 5.29
CA ALA A 43 -6.87 -1.55 4.16
C ALA A 43 -7.23 -2.62 3.12
N ALA A 44 -7.71 -3.79 3.56
CA ALA A 44 -8.24 -4.84 2.69
C ALA A 44 -9.46 -4.34 1.91
N VAL A 45 -10.39 -3.63 2.56
CA VAL A 45 -11.54 -3.01 1.89
C VAL A 45 -11.07 -1.96 0.86
N ALA A 46 -10.14 -1.08 1.23
CA ALA A 46 -9.58 -0.09 0.31
C ALA A 46 -8.90 -0.74 -0.91
N LEU A 47 -8.12 -1.79 -0.69
CA LEU A 47 -7.47 -2.60 -1.71
C LEU A 47 -8.49 -3.22 -2.68
N VAL A 48 -9.52 -3.88 -2.15
CA VAL A 48 -10.58 -4.51 -2.96
C VAL A 48 -11.36 -3.48 -3.77
N LEU A 49 -11.74 -2.34 -3.19
CA LEU A 49 -12.46 -1.29 -3.90
C LEU A 49 -11.58 -0.66 -5.00
N ALA A 50 -10.33 -0.34 -4.70
CA ALA A 50 -9.40 0.28 -5.64
C ALA A 50 -9.07 -0.64 -6.81
N PHE A 51 -8.65 -1.89 -6.54
CA PHE A 51 -8.35 -2.83 -7.62
C PHE A 51 -9.60 -3.39 -8.29
N GLY A 52 -10.73 -3.48 -7.58
CA GLY A 52 -12.02 -3.79 -8.18
C GLY A 52 -12.38 -2.77 -9.26
N ALA A 53 -12.27 -1.47 -8.97
CA ALA A 53 -12.49 -0.40 -9.95
C ALA A 53 -11.46 -0.43 -11.10
N PHE A 54 -10.20 -0.77 -10.82
CA PHE A 54 -9.15 -0.91 -11.83
C PHE A 54 -9.41 -2.07 -12.80
N LEU A 55 -9.72 -3.25 -12.27
CA LEU A 55 -9.98 -4.48 -13.01
C LEU A 55 -11.30 -4.39 -13.78
N ALA A 56 -12.33 -3.80 -13.16
CA ALA A 56 -13.65 -3.64 -13.77
C ALA A 56 -13.73 -2.48 -14.80
N TRP A 57 -12.64 -1.73 -15.01
CA TRP A 57 -12.64 -0.58 -15.91
C TRP A 57 -13.15 -0.80 -17.35
N PRO A 58 -12.87 -1.95 -18.02
CA PRO A 58 -13.40 -2.21 -19.36
C PRO A 58 -14.92 -2.14 -19.45
N TRP A 59 -15.61 -2.46 -18.35
CA TRP A 59 -17.05 -2.37 -18.22
C TRP A 59 -17.47 -0.99 -17.69
N LEU A 60 -16.77 -0.47 -16.66
CA LEU A 60 -17.09 0.82 -16.04
C LEU A 60 -16.94 2.01 -16.99
N ARG A 61 -16.11 1.92 -18.04
CA ARG A 61 -15.99 3.00 -19.04
C ARG A 61 -17.30 3.31 -19.77
N HIS A 62 -18.25 2.37 -19.79
CA HIS A 62 -19.58 2.52 -20.39
C HIS A 62 -20.66 2.90 -19.36
N ALA A 63 -20.31 2.99 -18.07
CA ALA A 63 -21.24 3.36 -17.02
C ALA A 63 -21.58 4.87 -17.06
N ALA A 64 -22.57 5.26 -16.25
CA ALA A 64 -22.93 6.66 -16.05
C ALA A 64 -21.73 7.49 -15.58
N THR A 65 -21.71 8.78 -15.96
CA THR A 65 -20.60 9.70 -15.66
C THR A 65 -20.16 9.73 -14.19
N PRO A 66 -21.07 9.77 -13.19
CA PRO A 66 -20.67 9.75 -11.78
C PRO A 66 -19.90 8.48 -11.39
N ILE A 67 -20.34 7.31 -11.89
CA ILE A 67 -19.69 6.03 -11.64
C ILE A 67 -18.28 6.01 -12.26
N ARG A 68 -18.11 6.60 -13.44
CA ARG A 68 -16.81 6.70 -14.08
C ARG A 68 -15.85 7.59 -13.28
N TYR A 69 -16.31 8.71 -12.72
CA TYR A 69 -15.49 9.54 -11.83
C TYR A 69 -15.13 8.81 -10.53
N ALA A 70 -16.08 8.10 -9.91
CA ALA A 70 -15.80 7.27 -8.74
C ALA A 70 -14.73 6.19 -9.05
N ALA A 71 -14.82 5.54 -10.21
CA ALA A 71 -13.83 4.57 -10.65
C ALA A 71 -12.44 5.20 -10.90
N VAL A 72 -12.38 6.42 -11.43
CA VAL A 72 -11.13 7.19 -11.61
C VAL A 72 -10.52 7.57 -10.26
N PHE A 73 -11.34 8.01 -9.31
CA PHE A 73 -10.92 8.30 -7.94
C PHE A 73 -10.34 7.06 -7.26
N LEU A 74 -11.05 5.92 -7.33
CA LEU A 74 -10.58 4.64 -6.77
C LEU A 74 -9.31 4.13 -7.44
N GLN A 75 -9.10 4.41 -8.74
CA GLN A 75 -7.83 4.12 -9.39
C GLN A 75 -6.69 5.01 -8.88
N GLY A 76 -6.97 6.27 -8.56
CA GLY A 76 -6.05 7.15 -7.85
C GLY A 76 -5.57 6.54 -6.54
N LEU A 77 -6.51 6.07 -5.71
CA LEU A 77 -6.21 5.33 -4.48
C LEU A 77 -5.39 4.06 -4.77
N GLY A 78 -5.76 3.32 -5.81
CA GLY A 78 -5.01 2.14 -6.27
C GLY A 78 -3.57 2.44 -6.66
N LEU A 79 -3.29 3.63 -7.22
CA LEU A 79 -1.94 4.06 -7.53
C LEU A 79 -1.11 4.28 -6.25
N THR A 80 -1.70 4.89 -5.22
CA THR A 80 -1.06 5.06 -3.90
C THR A 80 -0.77 3.70 -3.26
N ILE A 81 -1.70 2.76 -3.34
CA ILE A 81 -1.50 1.38 -2.86
C ILE A 81 -0.37 0.70 -3.64
N CYS A 82 -0.31 0.84 -4.96
CA CYS A 82 0.79 0.28 -5.76
C CYS A 82 2.14 0.88 -5.36
N GLY A 83 2.21 2.21 -5.21
CA GLY A 83 3.42 2.91 -4.78
C GLY A 83 3.87 2.46 -3.38
N TYR A 84 2.92 2.30 -2.46
CA TYR A 84 3.16 1.77 -1.13
C TYR A 84 3.73 0.34 -1.18
N CYS A 85 3.13 -0.57 -1.95
CA CYS A 85 3.64 -1.94 -2.10
C CYS A 85 5.05 -1.97 -2.72
N VAL A 86 5.33 -1.13 -3.72
CA VAL A 86 6.67 -1.04 -4.34
C VAL A 86 7.69 -0.52 -3.35
N LEU A 87 7.33 0.51 -2.57
CA LEU A 87 8.18 1.03 -1.52
C LEU A 87 8.51 -0.09 -0.53
N PHE A 88 7.51 -0.69 0.12
CA PHE A 88 7.71 -1.71 1.17
C PHE A 88 8.38 -3.00 0.73
N MET A 89 8.28 -3.37 -0.55
CA MET A 89 8.98 -4.54 -1.04
C MET A 89 10.50 -4.33 -1.06
N GLY A 90 10.95 -3.08 -1.13
CA GLY A 90 12.36 -2.71 -1.24
C GLY A 90 12.94 -3.00 -2.62
N TRP A 91 13.96 -2.21 -2.99
CA TRP A 91 14.62 -2.36 -4.29
C TRP A 91 15.36 -3.70 -4.43
N GLY A 92 15.93 -4.21 -3.33
CA GLY A 92 16.64 -5.48 -3.30
C GLY A 92 15.76 -6.66 -3.73
N THR A 93 14.54 -6.76 -3.18
CA THR A 93 13.57 -7.81 -3.54
C THR A 93 13.13 -7.68 -5.00
N MET A 94 12.92 -6.46 -5.50
CA MET A 94 12.59 -6.23 -6.91
C MET A 94 13.72 -6.66 -7.86
N LEU A 95 14.98 -6.42 -7.47
CA LEU A 95 16.13 -6.86 -8.24
C LEU A 95 16.26 -8.39 -8.21
N ILE A 96 16.20 -9.00 -7.02
CA ILE A 96 16.27 -10.46 -6.86
C ILE A 96 15.16 -11.13 -7.67
N SER A 97 13.91 -10.68 -7.52
CA SER A 97 12.77 -11.23 -8.29
C SER A 97 12.95 -11.15 -9.80
N THR A 98 13.67 -10.14 -10.30
CA THR A 98 14.02 -10.04 -11.72
C THR A 98 15.07 -11.09 -12.09
N LEU A 99 16.11 -11.27 -11.27
CA LEU A 99 17.19 -12.24 -11.49
C LEU A 99 16.68 -13.69 -11.47
N ILE A 100 15.79 -14.03 -10.53
CA ILE A 100 15.15 -15.36 -10.44
C ILE A 100 13.82 -15.45 -11.17
N GLY A 101 13.52 -14.49 -12.06
CA GLY A 101 12.22 -14.36 -12.73
C GLY A 101 11.83 -15.56 -13.60
N PHE A 102 12.78 -16.41 -13.98
CA PHE A 102 12.51 -17.68 -14.68
C PHE A 102 11.61 -18.63 -13.89
N LEU A 103 11.52 -18.46 -12.56
CA LEU A 103 10.62 -19.25 -11.70
C LEU A 103 9.16 -18.79 -11.74
N LEU A 104 8.83 -17.75 -12.54
CA LEU A 104 7.50 -17.12 -12.73
C LEU A 104 6.88 -16.50 -11.46
N PHE A 105 6.94 -17.21 -10.33
CA PHE A 105 6.44 -16.78 -9.04
C PHE A 105 7.11 -15.48 -8.54
N PRO A 106 8.44 -15.29 -8.65
CA PRO A 106 9.06 -14.04 -8.25
C PRO A 106 8.58 -12.85 -9.09
N LEU A 107 8.17 -13.07 -10.34
CA LEU A 107 7.63 -11.99 -11.18
C LEU A 107 6.29 -11.44 -10.67
N LEU A 108 5.58 -12.15 -9.79
CA LEU A 108 4.36 -11.63 -9.16
C LEU A 108 4.64 -10.43 -8.25
N ALA A 109 5.88 -10.31 -7.75
CA ALA A 109 6.37 -9.11 -7.06
C ALA A 109 6.18 -7.82 -7.88
N TRP A 110 6.22 -7.93 -9.21
CA TRP A 110 6.11 -6.80 -10.14
C TRP A 110 4.67 -6.39 -10.45
N VAL A 111 3.66 -7.12 -9.96
CA VAL A 111 2.24 -6.80 -10.22
C VAL A 111 1.87 -5.36 -9.82
N PRO A 112 2.26 -4.83 -8.64
CA PRO A 112 1.99 -3.44 -8.29
C PRO A 112 2.63 -2.43 -9.25
N VAL A 113 3.84 -2.70 -9.75
CA VAL A 113 4.51 -1.83 -10.74
C VAL A 113 3.71 -1.82 -12.04
N VAL A 114 3.35 -3.01 -12.55
CA VAL A 114 2.59 -3.15 -13.79
C VAL A 114 1.22 -2.47 -13.66
N PHE A 115 0.50 -2.69 -12.56
CA PHE A 115 -0.81 -2.07 -12.33
C PHE A 115 -0.69 -0.55 -12.16
N GLY A 116 0.28 -0.07 -11.40
CA GLY A 116 0.55 1.36 -11.24
C GLY A 116 0.81 2.06 -12.57
N LEU A 117 1.68 1.49 -13.42
CA LEU A 117 1.94 2.01 -14.77
C LEU A 117 0.68 2.01 -15.65
N GLN A 118 -0.13 0.95 -15.57
CA GLN A 118 -1.39 0.90 -16.32
C GLN A 118 -2.41 1.93 -15.82
N ILE A 119 -2.47 2.20 -14.52
CA ILE A 119 -3.32 3.25 -13.93
C ILE A 119 -2.85 4.62 -14.43
N ILE A 120 -1.56 4.94 -14.30
CA ILE A 120 -0.97 6.21 -14.79
C ILE A 120 -1.32 6.42 -16.27
N TRP A 121 -1.04 5.41 -17.11
CA TRP A 121 -1.32 5.47 -18.54
C TRP A 121 -2.81 5.69 -18.84
N ARG A 122 -3.68 5.08 -18.05
CA ARG A 122 -5.13 5.19 -18.20
C ARG A 122 -5.64 6.56 -17.76
N LEU A 123 -5.15 7.11 -16.65
CA LEU A 123 -5.44 8.48 -16.21
C LEU A 123 -4.99 9.49 -17.27
N ALA A 124 -3.80 9.28 -17.83
CA ALA A 124 -3.22 10.09 -18.91
C ALA A 124 -4.08 10.17 -20.18
N ARG A 125 -4.83 9.11 -20.47
CA ARG A 125 -5.62 8.97 -21.71
C ARG A 125 -7.12 8.93 -21.48
N ASN A 126 -7.58 9.28 -20.28
CA ASN A 126 -8.98 9.22 -19.95
C ASN A 126 -9.74 10.35 -20.66
N PRO A 127 -10.84 10.08 -21.38
CA PRO A 127 -11.61 11.12 -22.05
C PRO A 127 -12.44 11.99 -21.09
N LEU A 128 -12.55 11.63 -19.81
CA LEU A 128 -13.24 12.47 -18.82
C LEU A 128 -12.47 13.77 -18.55
N ARG A 129 -13.18 14.89 -18.57
CA ARG A 129 -12.64 16.19 -18.17
C ARG A 129 -12.19 16.13 -16.71
N GLY A 130 -10.97 16.57 -16.42
CA GLY A 130 -10.45 16.57 -15.04
C GLY A 130 -10.14 15.18 -14.46
N ALA A 131 -10.09 14.11 -15.28
CA ALA A 131 -9.78 12.77 -14.78
C ALA A 131 -8.47 12.70 -13.98
N TRP A 132 -7.44 13.44 -14.40
CA TRP A 132 -6.20 13.57 -13.64
C TRP A 132 -6.39 14.17 -12.26
N ALA A 133 -7.12 15.27 -12.15
CA ALA A 133 -7.38 15.92 -10.87
C ALA A 133 -8.17 14.98 -9.93
N VAL A 134 -9.17 14.27 -10.46
CA VAL A 134 -9.94 13.28 -9.69
C VAL A 134 -9.07 12.09 -9.27
N GLY A 135 -8.19 11.61 -10.15
CA GLY A 135 -7.22 10.57 -9.82
C GLY A 135 -6.22 11.02 -8.75
N LEU A 136 -5.69 12.24 -8.84
CA LEU A 136 -4.80 12.82 -7.83
C LEU A 136 -5.51 12.98 -6.48
N LEU A 137 -6.75 13.46 -6.49
CA LEU A 137 -7.58 13.55 -5.28
C LEU A 137 -7.76 12.17 -4.63
N GLY A 138 -8.03 11.14 -5.43
CA GLY A 138 -8.08 9.75 -4.95
C GLY A 138 -6.75 9.25 -4.40
N GLY A 139 -5.64 9.60 -5.04
CA GLY A 139 -4.29 9.24 -4.58
C GLY A 139 -3.92 9.88 -3.23
N PHE A 140 -4.39 11.10 -2.99
CA PHE A 140 -4.11 11.85 -1.77
C PHE A 140 -5.20 11.76 -0.69
N VAL A 141 -6.27 10.97 -0.91
CA VAL A 141 -7.40 10.88 0.03
C VAL A 141 -6.97 10.45 1.43
N LEU A 142 -5.90 9.67 1.55
CA LEU A 142 -5.41 9.16 2.84
C LEU A 142 -4.48 10.13 3.57
N LEU A 143 -4.02 11.23 2.93
CA LEU A 143 -3.09 12.18 3.56
C LEU A 143 -3.63 12.78 4.86
N PRO A 144 -4.90 13.21 4.98
CA PRO A 144 -5.41 13.76 6.23
C PRO A 144 -5.41 12.72 7.37
N ALA A 145 -5.74 11.47 7.06
CA ALA A 145 -5.69 10.38 8.03
C ALA A 145 -4.24 10.09 8.45
N GLN A 146 -3.31 9.99 7.50
CA GLN A 146 -1.88 9.83 7.76
C GLN A 146 -1.32 10.96 8.62
N TRP A 147 -1.67 12.21 8.30
CA TRP A 147 -1.26 13.37 9.08
C TRP A 147 -1.79 13.33 10.52
N TRP A 148 -3.07 12.97 10.69
CA TRP A 148 -3.65 12.82 12.02
C TRP A 148 -2.96 11.69 12.82
N PHE A 149 -2.69 10.54 12.19
CA PHE A 149 -1.93 9.44 12.78
C PHE A 149 -0.53 9.88 13.19
N TYR A 150 0.20 10.58 12.32
CA TYR A 150 1.53 11.10 12.60
C TYR A 150 1.54 11.99 13.84
N ARG A 151 0.55 12.88 13.97
CA ARG A 151 0.43 13.74 15.17
C ARG A 151 0.20 12.93 16.44
N GLN A 152 -0.67 11.91 16.40
CA GLN A 152 -0.91 11.03 17.55
C GLN A 152 0.35 10.22 17.91
N TYR A 153 1.05 9.69 16.91
CA TYR A 153 2.30 8.98 17.10
C TYR A 153 3.37 9.85 17.79
N ARG A 154 3.55 11.09 17.32
CA ARG A 154 4.47 12.05 17.93
C ARG A 154 4.16 12.33 19.40
N GLN A 155 2.89 12.46 19.77
CA GLN A 155 2.48 12.63 21.16
C GLN A 155 2.83 11.42 22.03
N ILE A 156 2.69 10.21 21.47
CA ILE A 156 3.05 8.97 22.16
C ILE A 156 4.56 8.90 22.39
N GLU A 157 5.35 9.17 21.35
CA GLU A 157 6.81 9.19 21.40
C GLU A 157 7.34 10.22 22.42
N GLU A 158 6.79 11.43 22.40
CA GLU A 158 7.17 12.50 23.34
C GLU A 158 6.82 12.13 24.79
N THR A 159 5.67 11.50 25.02
CA THR A 159 5.26 11.02 26.35
C THR A 159 6.17 9.90 26.84
N ALA A 160 6.45 8.91 26.00
CA ALA A 160 7.35 7.82 26.33
C ALA A 160 8.77 8.31 26.65
N THR A 161 9.30 9.24 25.83
CA THR A 161 10.63 9.83 26.05
C THR A 161 10.69 10.62 27.36
N ARG A 162 9.65 11.38 27.70
CA ARG A 162 9.59 12.12 28.96
C ARG A 162 9.57 11.18 30.17
N LEU A 163 8.77 10.11 30.11
CA LEU A 163 8.69 9.11 31.18
C LEU A 163 10.00 8.33 31.33
N GLU A 164 10.68 8.03 30.23
CA GLU A 164 12.02 7.43 30.23
C GLU A 164 13.03 8.33 30.94
N GLN A 165 13.08 9.61 30.58
CA GLN A 165 13.97 10.60 31.19
C GLN A 165 13.69 10.79 32.69
N ALA A 166 12.44 10.60 33.12
CA ALA A 166 12.04 10.62 34.52
C ALA A 166 12.28 9.29 35.26
N ASN A 167 12.82 8.26 34.59
CA ASN A 167 12.95 6.88 35.10
C ASN A 167 11.61 6.30 35.61
N SER A 168 10.48 6.71 35.03
CA SER A 168 9.14 6.31 35.42
C SER A 168 8.38 5.58 34.31
N LEU A 169 9.07 5.23 33.22
CA LEU A 169 8.44 4.50 32.12
C LEU A 169 7.99 3.12 32.58
N THR A 170 6.68 2.98 32.74
CA THR A 170 5.97 1.73 32.97
C THR A 170 4.76 1.68 32.06
N VAL A 171 4.25 0.49 31.77
CA VAL A 171 3.02 0.32 30.98
C VAL A 171 1.86 1.09 31.62
N ASP A 172 1.75 1.08 32.95
CA ASP A 172 0.69 1.79 33.68
C ASP A 172 0.87 3.32 33.66
N ALA A 173 2.11 3.82 33.70
CA ALA A 173 2.35 5.26 33.54
C ALA A 173 1.98 5.71 32.11
N LEU A 174 2.39 4.94 31.10
CA LEU A 174 2.08 5.23 29.70
C LEU A 174 0.56 5.16 29.46
N ALA A 175 -0.13 4.14 29.97
CA ALA A 175 -1.58 4.00 29.83
C ALA A 175 -2.38 5.10 30.54
N ARG A 176 -1.84 5.70 31.61
CA ARG A 176 -2.45 6.84 32.31
C ARG A 176 -2.26 8.16 31.58
N GLU A 177 -1.12 8.35 30.93
CA GLU A 177 -0.77 9.62 30.28
C GLU A 177 -1.18 9.70 28.82
N LEU A 178 -1.26 8.57 28.10
CA LEU A 178 -1.66 8.57 26.71
C LEU A 178 -3.17 8.79 26.52
N PRO A 179 -3.57 9.49 25.44
CA PRO A 179 -4.97 9.59 25.08
C PRO A 179 -5.53 8.19 24.78
N ARG A 180 -6.78 7.92 25.19
CA ARG A 180 -7.51 6.70 24.82
C ARG A 180 -7.98 6.79 23.36
N SER A 181 -7.03 6.76 22.44
CA SER A 181 -7.26 6.79 21.00
C SER A 181 -6.93 5.44 20.37
N TYR A 182 -7.54 5.15 19.21
CA TYR A 182 -7.20 3.97 18.42
C TYR A 182 -5.70 3.90 18.13
N VAL A 183 -5.04 5.04 17.87
CA VAL A 183 -3.58 5.08 17.60
C VAL A 183 -2.79 4.68 18.84
N ALA A 184 -3.15 5.17 20.03
CA ALA A 184 -2.47 4.80 21.27
C ALA A 184 -2.66 3.32 21.59
N GLU A 185 -3.88 2.81 21.49
CA GLU A 185 -4.17 1.38 21.67
C GLU A 185 -3.36 0.53 20.70
N ARG A 186 -3.29 0.95 19.42
CA ARG A 186 -2.53 0.25 18.40
C ARG A 186 -1.03 0.34 18.67
N VAL A 187 -0.44 1.51 18.90
CA VAL A 187 1.01 1.63 19.14
C VAL A 187 1.45 0.88 20.41
N VAL A 188 0.70 1.01 21.50
CA VAL A 188 1.00 0.33 22.77
C VAL A 188 0.74 -1.17 22.68
N GLY A 189 -0.38 -1.58 22.08
CA GLY A 189 -0.73 -2.99 21.91
C GLY A 189 0.08 -3.72 20.82
N MET A 190 0.55 -3.01 19.79
CA MET A 190 1.28 -3.56 18.64
C MET A 190 2.81 -3.61 18.85
N HIS A 191 3.35 -2.96 19.90
CA HIS A 191 4.77 -3.04 20.24
C HIS A 191 5.26 -4.50 20.47
N PHE A 192 4.34 -5.47 20.58
CA PHE A 192 4.64 -6.90 20.72
C PHE A 192 4.56 -7.73 19.42
N ARG A 193 4.14 -7.19 18.26
CA ARG A 193 3.86 -8.03 17.06
C ARG A 193 4.23 -7.46 15.68
N TYR A 194 4.75 -6.23 15.56
CA TYR A 194 4.89 -5.56 14.25
C TYR A 194 6.18 -4.75 14.13
N HIS A 195 6.75 -4.68 12.92
CA HIS A 195 7.75 -3.65 12.61
C HIS A 195 7.03 -2.31 12.56
N THR A 196 7.42 -1.40 13.44
CA THR A 196 7.09 0.01 13.30
C THR A 196 8.12 0.71 12.42
N ARG A 197 8.95 0.01 11.65
CA ARG A 197 10.08 0.59 10.93
C ARG A 197 10.25 -0.05 9.56
N PHE A 198 10.88 0.69 8.67
CA PHE A 198 11.28 0.18 7.38
C PHE A 198 12.54 -0.67 7.56
N GLU A 199 12.41 -1.99 7.50
CA GLU A 199 13.53 -2.93 7.60
C GLU A 199 13.87 -3.50 6.21
N GLU A 200 14.94 -2.95 5.61
CA GLU A 200 15.37 -3.31 4.26
C GLU A 200 16.09 -4.66 4.18
N LEU A 201 16.64 -5.14 5.29
CA LEU A 201 17.63 -6.24 5.30
C LEU A 201 17.09 -7.57 5.85
N ASP A 202 16.12 -7.56 6.76
CA ASP A 202 15.67 -8.82 7.40
C ASP A 202 14.63 -9.55 6.55
N GLY A 203 14.02 -8.86 5.57
CA GLY A 203 13.00 -9.44 4.68
C GLY A 203 11.74 -9.95 5.40
N TRP A 204 11.69 -9.82 6.73
CA TRP A 204 10.57 -10.20 7.56
C TRP A 204 9.39 -9.29 7.26
N ARG A 205 8.23 -9.90 7.05
CA ARG A 205 7.00 -9.21 6.71
C ARG A 205 6.03 -9.48 7.84
N PRO A 206 5.55 -8.45 8.56
CA PRO A 206 4.63 -8.69 9.64
C PRO A 206 3.39 -9.41 9.12
N PRO A 207 2.80 -10.32 9.93
CA PRO A 207 1.65 -11.11 9.52
C PRO A 207 0.39 -10.26 9.30
N LEU A 208 0.35 -9.01 9.78
CA LEU A 208 -0.64 -7.99 9.41
C LEU A 208 0.06 -6.64 9.22
N HIS A 209 -0.54 -5.76 8.44
CA HIS A 209 0.10 -4.49 8.06
C HIS A 209 -0.93 -3.37 8.05
N ASP A 210 -0.62 -2.30 8.78
CA ASP A 210 -1.45 -1.10 8.88
C ASP A 210 -0.72 0.08 8.21
N PRO A 211 -1.11 0.45 6.99
CA PRO A 211 -0.41 1.50 6.22
C PRO A 211 -0.32 2.86 6.90
N LEU A 212 -1.15 3.13 7.91
CA LEU A 212 -1.12 4.38 8.65
C LEU A 212 -0.02 4.43 9.72
N LEU A 213 0.46 3.29 10.20
CA LEU A 213 1.49 3.22 11.25
C LEU A 213 2.90 3.27 10.65
N ASP A 214 3.16 2.52 9.58
CA ASP A 214 4.53 2.30 9.11
C ASP A 214 5.12 3.52 8.38
N VAL A 215 4.28 4.34 7.74
CA VAL A 215 4.70 5.58 7.07
C VAL A 215 5.16 6.64 8.09
N CYS A 216 4.59 6.63 9.29
CA CYS A 216 4.85 7.66 10.30
C CYS A 216 6.18 7.46 11.05
N CYS A 217 6.75 6.25 10.98
CA CYS A 217 7.86 5.84 11.83
C CYS A 217 9.19 5.66 11.08
N ALA A 218 9.23 5.96 9.77
CA ALA A 218 10.40 5.77 8.90
C ALA A 218 11.59 6.70 9.22
N ASP A 219 11.41 7.75 10.03
CA ASP A 219 12.40 8.82 10.23
C ASP A 219 13.26 8.68 11.51
N VAL A 220 13.03 7.68 12.37
CA VAL A 220 13.79 7.54 13.63
C VAL A 220 15.02 6.66 13.41
N LYS A 221 16.06 7.26 12.82
CA LYS A 221 17.40 6.66 12.65
C LYS A 221 18.27 6.69 13.92
N THR A 222 17.70 7.02 15.08
CA THR A 222 18.46 7.26 16.31
C THR A 222 17.93 6.46 17.51
N ARG A 223 18.80 5.58 18.03
CA ARG A 223 18.77 4.92 19.35
C ARG A 223 17.84 3.71 19.50
N SER A 224 18.31 2.56 19.04
CA SER A 224 18.03 1.28 19.71
C SER A 224 18.74 1.24 21.07
N ARG A 225 18.05 1.70 22.12
CA ARG A 225 18.39 1.42 23.53
C ARG A 225 17.16 0.95 24.33
N TRP A 226 16.21 0.33 23.63
CA TRP A 226 15.08 -0.36 24.24
C TRP A 226 15.33 -1.87 24.16
N GLY A 227 16.23 -2.33 25.02
CA GLY A 227 16.59 -3.73 25.23
C GLY A 227 16.97 -3.92 26.67
#